data_AF-A0A972Z499-F1
#
_entry.id   AF-A0A972Z499-F1
#
_cell.length_a   1.000
_cell.length_b   1.000
_cell.length_c   1.000
_cell.angle_alpha   90.00
_cell.angle_beta   90.00
_cell.angle_gamma   90.00
#
_symmetry.space_group_name_H-M   'P 1'
#
loop_
_entity.id
_entity.type
_entity.pdbx_description
1 polymer ?
#
loop_
_entity_poly.entity_id
_entity_poly.type
_entity_poly.pdbx_seq_one_letter_code
_entity_poly.pdbx_strand_id
1 'polypeptide(L)'
;MRVHELIDILSDQPADAEVELAVIAPVDESADDITVDRYFVDGVLPWPDGDNTEVAIWLVGGEESDVNAFLDAIEQPNPETTDEGPP
;
A
#
# COMPACT_ATOMS: atom_id res chain seq x y z
N MET A 1 7.37 -12.12 1.10
CA MET A 1 6.74 -12.26 2.43
C MET A 1 5.26 -12.51 2.22
N ARG A 2 4.72 -13.59 2.77
CA ARG A 2 3.29 -13.90 2.75
C ARG A 2 2.60 -13.29 3.97
N VAL A 3 1.29 -13.08 3.89
CA VAL A 3 0.50 -12.47 4.99
C VAL A 3 0.63 -13.25 6.30
N HIS A 4 0.66 -14.59 6.25
CA HIS A 4 0.80 -15.39 7.48
C HIS A 4 2.15 -15.19 8.17
N GLU A 5 3.24 -14.93 7.42
CA GLU A 5 4.55 -14.65 7.98
C GLU A 5 4.57 -13.27 8.63
N LEU A 6 3.89 -12.30 8.02
CA LEU A 6 3.74 -10.95 8.59
C LEU A 6 2.93 -10.99 9.90
N ILE A 7 1.81 -11.72 9.94
CA ILE A 7 1.00 -11.86 11.15
C ILE A 7 1.81 -12.50 12.28
N ASP A 8 2.62 -13.53 11.98
CA ASP A 8 3.49 -14.17 12.96
C ASP A 8 4.46 -13.17 13.60
N ILE A 9 5.13 -12.35 12.78
CA ILE A 9 6.06 -11.31 13.23
C ILE A 9 5.34 -10.23 14.07
N LEU A 10 4.14 -9.81 13.64
CA LEU A 10 3.37 -8.79 14.36
C LEU A 10 2.72 -9.33 15.64
N SER A 11 2.48 -10.65 15.72
CA SER A 11 1.84 -11.28 16.88
C SER A 11 2.70 -11.20 18.15
N ASP A 12 4.01 -11.02 18.01
CA ASP A 12 4.94 -10.82 19.13
C ASP A 12 4.99 -9.35 19.62
N GLN A 13 4.32 -8.42 18.92
CA GLN A 13 4.30 -6.99 19.26
C GLN A 13 3.11 -6.63 20.18
N PRO A 14 3.17 -5.49 20.89
CA PRO A 14 2.05 -4.99 21.67
C PRO A 14 0.82 -4.74 20.78
N ALA A 15 -0.36 -5.11 21.27
CA ALA A 15 -1.61 -4.97 20.52
C ALA A 15 -2.02 -3.49 20.28
N ASP A 16 -1.48 -2.58 21.07
CA ASP A 16 -1.67 -1.13 20.99
C ASP A 16 -0.52 -0.40 20.27
N ALA A 17 0.44 -1.13 19.71
CA ALA A 17 1.50 -0.53 18.92
C ALA A 17 0.98 -0.01 17.57
N GLU A 18 1.43 1.18 17.17
CA GLU A 18 1.14 1.76 15.87
C GLU A 18 1.99 1.09 14.78
N VAL A 19 1.40 0.90 13.59
CA VAL A 19 2.09 0.35 12.42
C VAL A 19 2.43 1.49 11.47
N GLU A 20 3.71 1.62 11.14
CA GLU A 20 4.24 2.62 10.22
C GLU A 20 5.01 1.97 9.06
N LEU A 21 4.96 2.62 7.90
CA LEU A 21 5.78 2.29 6.74
C LEU A 21 7.07 3.13 6.77
N ALA A 22 8.22 2.46 6.82
CA ALA A 22 9.52 3.10 6.68
C ALA A 22 10.10 2.84 5.30
N VAL A 23 10.38 3.90 4.54
CA VAL A 23 11.03 3.84 3.22
C VAL A 23 12.46 4.33 3.38
N ILE A 24 13.42 3.43 3.14
CA ILE A 24 14.84 3.74 3.23
C ILE A 24 15.32 4.10 1.83
N ALA A 25 15.82 5.33 1.66
CA ALA A 25 16.43 5.73 0.40
C ALA A 25 17.67 4.87 0.12
N PRO A 26 17.96 4.52 -1.14
CA PRO A 26 19.16 3.77 -1.48
C PRO A 26 20.41 4.43 -0.93
N VAL A 27 21.22 3.67 -0.19
CA VAL A 27 22.46 4.15 0.40
C VAL A 27 23.60 3.77 -0.53
N ASP A 28 24.32 4.76 -1.04
CA ASP A 28 25.53 4.55 -1.85
C ASP A 28 26.79 4.54 -0.98
N GLU A 29 27.89 3.99 -1.48
CA GLU A 29 29.16 3.87 -0.72
C GLU A 29 29.76 5.24 -0.39
N SER A 30 29.36 6.28 -1.14
CA SER A 30 29.72 7.68 -0.92
C SER A 30 28.67 8.49 -0.13
N ALA A 31 27.59 7.86 0.32
CA ALA A 31 26.57 8.55 1.10
C ALA A 31 27.02 8.68 2.57
N ASP A 32 27.16 9.92 3.05
CA ASP A 32 27.51 10.20 4.44
C ASP A 32 26.33 9.98 5.42
N ASP A 33 25.09 9.93 4.91
CA ASP A 33 23.86 9.80 5.71
C ASP A 33 22.82 8.89 5.05
N ILE A 34 22.03 8.20 5.88
CA ILE A 34 20.90 7.36 5.46
C ILE A 34 19.61 8.18 5.62
N THR A 35 18.89 8.38 4.52
CA THR A 35 17.56 9.00 4.56
C THR A 35 16.49 7.94 4.77
N VAL A 36 15.62 8.16 5.77
CA VAL A 36 14.48 7.30 6.08
C VAL A 36 13.24 8.17 6.16
N ASP A 37 12.29 7.90 5.27
CA ASP A 37 10.96 8.49 5.30
C ASP A 37 10.02 7.56 6.05
N ARG A 38 9.16 8.13 6.91
CA ARG A 38 8.21 7.38 7.73
C ARG A 38 6.80 7.87 7.45
N TYR A 39 5.90 6.95 7.20
CA TYR A 39 4.50 7.22 6.90
C TYR A 39 3.60 6.34 7.76
N PHE A 40 2.46 6.88 8.19
CA PHE A 40 1.41 6.05 8.78
C PHE A 40 0.76 5.19 7.71
N VAL A 41 0.28 4.01 8.11
CA VAL A 41 -0.50 3.15 7.22
C VAL A 41 -1.96 3.56 7.30
N ASP A 42 -2.44 4.25 6.28
CA ASP A 42 -3.82 4.74 6.20
C ASP A 42 -4.74 3.79 5.42
N GLY A 43 -4.18 2.86 4.64
CA GLY A 43 -4.96 1.91 3.83
C GLY A 43 -4.33 0.54 3.70
N VAL A 44 -5.18 -0.48 3.59
CA VAL A 44 -4.76 -1.85 3.26
C VAL A 44 -5.70 -2.41 2.21
N LEU A 45 -5.15 -2.84 1.07
CA LEU A 45 -5.95 -3.35 -0.03
C LEU A 45 -5.30 -4.51 -0.78
N PRO A 46 -6.10 -5.41 -1.35
CA PRO A 46 -5.61 -6.38 -2.31
C PRO A 46 -5.28 -5.71 -3.64
N TRP A 47 -4.09 -5.96 -4.16
CA TRP A 47 -3.67 -5.54 -5.49
C TRP A 47 -3.48 -6.77 -6.40
N PRO A 48 -4.15 -6.80 -7.57
CA PRO A 48 -3.98 -7.88 -8.54
C PRO A 48 -2.63 -7.74 -9.24
N ASP A 49 -1.80 -8.77 -9.15
CA ASP A 49 -0.52 -8.82 -9.86
C ASP A 49 -0.75 -9.23 -11.33
N GLY A 50 -1.28 -8.30 -12.14
CA GLY A 50 -1.39 -8.37 -13.61
C GLY A 50 -2.05 -9.63 -14.19
N ASP A 51 -1.29 -10.73 -14.25
CA ASP A 51 -1.64 -12.01 -14.88
C ASP A 51 -1.58 -13.21 -13.90
N ASN A 52 -1.11 -13.02 -12.67
CA ASN A 52 -1.02 -14.09 -11.66
C ASN A 52 -2.31 -14.14 -10.82
N THR A 53 -2.75 -15.37 -10.49
CA THR A 53 -3.81 -15.60 -9.49
C THR A 53 -3.36 -15.27 -8.06
N GLU A 54 -2.14 -14.80 -7.87
CA GLU A 54 -1.56 -14.44 -6.59
C GLU A 54 -1.92 -12.98 -6.26
N VAL A 55 -2.76 -12.80 -5.26
CA VAL A 55 -3.12 -11.47 -4.75
C VAL A 55 -2.00 -10.97 -3.84
N ALA A 56 -1.42 -9.81 -4.17
CA ALA A 56 -0.55 -9.07 -3.26
C ALA A 56 -1.41 -8.21 -2.33
N ILE A 57 -1.01 -8.05 -1.06
CA ILE A 57 -1.63 -7.08 -0.16
C ILE A 57 -0.73 -5.86 -0.09
N TRP A 58 -1.28 -4.69 -0.38
CA TRP A 58 -0.57 -3.42 -0.31
C TRP A 58 -0.93 -2.71 1.01
N LEU A 59 0.10 -2.27 1.72
CA LEU A 59 0.00 -1.32 2.83
C LEU A 59 0.28 0.06 2.25
N VAL A 60 -0.69 0.96 2.30
CA VAL A 60 -0.60 2.29 1.72
C VAL A 60 -0.36 3.29 2.83
N GLY A 61 0.74 4.02 2.71
CA GLY A 61 1.11 5.13 3.56
C GLY A 61 1.85 6.19 2.73
N GLY A 62 1.70 7.45 3.09
CA GLY A 62 2.23 8.58 2.35
C GLY A 62 1.80 9.90 2.98
N GLU A 63 1.91 10.99 2.23
CA GLU A 63 1.26 12.24 2.62
C GLU A 63 -0.26 12.06 2.55
N GLU A 64 -0.99 12.51 3.58
CA GLU A 64 -2.44 12.31 3.72
C GLU A 64 -3.22 12.72 2.46
N SER A 65 -2.84 13.85 1.84
CA SER A 65 -3.42 14.35 0.58
C SER A 65 -3.32 13.34 -0.55
N ASP A 66 -2.12 12.78 -0.73
CA ASP A 66 -1.79 11.88 -1.83
C ASP A 66 -2.40 10.50 -1.63
N VAL A 67 -2.37 9.99 -0.38
CA VAL A 67 -3.01 8.72 -0.04
C VAL A 67 -4.50 8.79 -0.26
N ASN A 68 -5.16 9.85 0.23
CA ASN A 68 -6.60 10.00 0.04
C ASN A 68 -6.97 10.10 -1.44
N ALA A 69 -6.22 10.90 -2.21
CA ALA A 69 -6.42 11.00 -3.66
C ALA A 69 -6.21 9.65 -4.39
N PHE A 70 -5.23 8.85 -3.96
CA PHE A 70 -4.99 7.52 -4.49
C PHE A 70 -6.14 6.56 -4.17
N LEU A 71 -6.60 6.51 -2.91
CA LEU A 71 -7.71 5.67 -2.48
C LEU A 71 -9.00 6.01 -3.26
N ASP A 72 -9.32 7.30 -3.41
CA ASP A 72 -10.45 7.76 -4.23
C ASP A 72 -10.33 7.31 -5.70
N ALA A 73 -9.12 7.34 -6.27
CA ALA A 73 -8.91 7.00 -7.67
C ALA A 73 -9.09 5.50 -7.95
N ILE A 74 -8.70 4.63 -7.02
CA ILE A 74 -8.84 3.18 -7.17
C ILE A 74 -10.24 2.69 -6.76
N GLU A 75 -10.95 3.43 -5.90
CA GLU A 75 -12.32 3.12 -5.49
C GLU A 75 -13.36 3.49 -6.54
N GLN A 76 -13.01 4.29 -7.57
CA GLN A 76 -13.91 4.54 -8.69
C GLN A 76 -13.99 3.32 -9.61
N PRO A 77 -15.08 2.52 -9.56
CA PRO A 77 -15.30 1.51 -10.58
C PRO A 77 -15.50 2.22 -11.92
N ASN A 78 -14.81 1.71 -12.94
CA ASN A 78 -14.93 2.13 -14.32
C ASN A 78 -16.40 2.42 -14.72
N PRO A 79 -16.79 3.66 -15.08
CA PRO A 79 -18.12 3.94 -15.62
C PRO A 79 -18.19 3.54 -17.11
N GLU A 80 -17.91 2.29 -17.45
CA GLU A 80 -18.09 1.77 -18.83
C GLU A 80 -19.15 0.67 -18.90
N THR A 81 -20.36 0.97 -18.41
CA THR A 81 -21.55 0.28 -18.93
C THR A 81 -22.78 1.19 -18.86
N THR A 82 -22.67 2.40 -19.44
CA THR A 82 -23.87 3.02 -20.02
C THR A 82 -24.11 2.31 -21.34
N ASP A 83 -24.91 1.25 -21.28
CA ASP A 83 -25.48 0.57 -22.46
C ASP A 83 -26.40 1.58 -23.17
N GLU A 84 -25.79 2.43 -23.98
CA GLU A 84 -26.48 3.29 -24.93
C GLU A 84 -26.82 2.42 -26.15
N GLY A 85 -27.98 1.76 -26.11
CA GLY A 85 -28.54 1.04 -27.26
C GLY A 85 -29.76 1.75 -27.84
N PRO A 86 -29.65 2.57 -28.90
CA PRO A 86 -30.76 2.90 -29.81
C PRO A 86 -30.82 1.86 -30.96
N PRO A 87 -31.92 1.74 -31.74
CA PRO A 87 -32.95 2.75 -32.07
C PRO A 87 -34.39 2.46 -31.60
#